data_AF-A0A6M0HRJ0-F1
#
_entry.id   AF-A0A6M0HRJ0-F1
#
_cell.length_a   1.000
_cell.length_b   1.000
_cell.length_c   1.000
_cell.angle_alpha   90.00
_cell.angle_beta   90.00
_cell.angle_gamma   90.00
#
_symmetry.space_group_name_H-M   'P 1'
#
loop_
_entity.id
_entity.type
_entity.pdbx_description
1 polymer ?
#
loop_
_entity_poly.entity_id
_entity_poly.type
_entity_poly.pdbx_seq_one_letter_code
_entity_poly.pdbx_strand_id
1 'polypeptide(L)'
;MITALAQAPTRPLGSAILAVILGSVPGVALADPARDGFIATHRCAIVERLRSIHLRGPRSTSKDRFIAVSIASSEESYVQCMYFDEDTKMHCEASSGAYGPKTKDARFVLSPLSVSALHRLGFLQDDPDGNYERTLEIGTPPGFGVAADLMLGALHDAYGARVETSLEVYAPMAVLPPDACPPPVS
;
A
#
# COMPACT_ATOMS: atom_id res chain seq x y z
N MET A 1 26.00 18.94 -82.62
CA MET A 1 26.80 17.74 -82.31
C MET A 1 26.36 17.29 -80.91
N ILE A 2 25.44 16.33 -80.76
CA ILE A 2 25.66 14.87 -80.85
C ILE A 2 26.74 14.49 -79.81
N THR A 3 26.45 13.76 -78.72
CA THR A 3 26.17 12.32 -78.76
C THR A 3 25.55 11.85 -77.43
N ALA A 4 24.69 10.85 -77.53
CA ALA A 4 24.06 10.09 -76.45
C ALA A 4 24.95 8.93 -75.93
N LEU A 5 24.35 8.09 -75.07
CA LEU A 5 24.70 6.73 -74.61
C LEU A 5 25.35 6.69 -73.21
N ALA A 6 24.96 5.84 -72.26
CA ALA A 6 23.96 4.77 -72.21
C ALA A 6 23.64 4.44 -70.73
N GLN A 7 22.46 3.88 -70.47
CA GLN A 7 22.11 3.20 -69.21
C GLN A 7 22.73 1.79 -69.19
N ALA A 8 23.12 1.33 -68.00
CA ALA A 8 23.09 -0.10 -67.66
C ALA A 8 22.67 -0.27 -66.18
N PRO A 9 21.83 -1.28 -65.85
CA PRO A 9 21.20 -1.42 -64.54
C PRO A 9 21.95 -2.40 -63.65
N THR A 10 21.97 -2.18 -62.34
CA THR A 10 22.28 -3.22 -61.35
C THR A 10 21.27 -3.19 -60.21
N ARG A 11 20.85 -4.40 -59.86
CA ARG A 11 19.68 -4.79 -59.07
C ARG A 11 19.81 -4.50 -57.57
N PRO A 12 18.69 -4.45 -56.84
CA PRO A 12 18.65 -4.07 -55.44
C PRO A 12 19.24 -5.18 -54.55
N LEU A 13 20.16 -4.82 -53.66
CA LEU A 13 20.51 -5.61 -52.50
C LEU A 13 19.37 -5.51 -51.50
N GLY A 14 18.53 -6.54 -51.46
CA GLY A 14 17.51 -6.71 -50.43
C GLY A 14 18.18 -6.83 -49.07
N SER A 15 18.11 -5.78 -48.25
CA SER A 15 18.38 -5.86 -46.83
C SER A 15 17.25 -6.64 -46.17
N ALA A 16 17.50 -7.91 -45.86
CA ALA A 16 16.70 -8.66 -44.92
C ALA A 16 16.88 -8.02 -43.53
N ILE A 17 15.89 -7.23 -43.10
CA ILE A 17 15.82 -6.72 -41.74
C ILE A 17 15.45 -7.90 -40.84
N LEU A 18 16.43 -8.43 -40.12
CA LEU A 18 16.22 -9.41 -39.06
C LEU A 18 15.52 -8.70 -37.90
N ALA A 19 14.20 -8.82 -37.82
CA ALA A 19 13.42 -8.33 -36.69
C ALA A 19 13.74 -9.18 -35.45
N VAL A 20 14.58 -8.65 -34.56
CA VAL A 20 14.80 -9.22 -33.23
C VAL A 20 13.56 -8.90 -32.39
N ILE A 21 12.68 -9.88 -32.23
CA ILE A 21 11.57 -9.82 -31.27
C ILE A 21 12.20 -9.94 -29.88
N LEU A 22 12.42 -8.81 -29.22
CA LEU A 22 12.71 -8.75 -27.79
C LEU A 22 11.45 -9.19 -27.05
N GLY A 23 11.36 -10.49 -26.75
CA GLY A 23 10.32 -11.04 -25.90
C GLY A 23 10.44 -10.41 -24.51
N SER A 24 9.44 -9.63 -24.11
CA SER A 24 9.27 -9.19 -22.74
C SER A 24 8.94 -10.42 -21.90
N VAL A 25 9.92 -10.93 -21.16
CA VAL A 25 9.64 -11.97 -20.16
C VAL A 25 8.78 -11.30 -19.09
N PRO A 26 7.55 -11.78 -18.80
CA PRO A 26 6.80 -11.28 -17.67
C PRO A 26 7.63 -11.57 -16.42
N GLY A 27 8.13 -10.52 -15.78
CA GLY A 27 8.78 -10.62 -14.49
C GLY A 27 7.76 -11.17 -13.50
N VAL A 28 7.87 -12.45 -13.17
CA VAL A 28 7.22 -13.00 -11.99
C VAL A 28 7.79 -12.20 -10.83
N ALA A 29 6.97 -11.36 -10.20
CA ALA A 29 7.34 -10.70 -8.96
C ALA A 29 7.74 -11.82 -8.00
N LEU A 30 9.02 -11.87 -7.62
CA LEU A 30 9.48 -12.80 -6.61
C LEU A 30 8.65 -12.52 -5.36
N ALA A 31 7.95 -13.56 -4.87
CA ALA A 31 7.33 -13.51 -3.56
C ALA A 31 8.38 -13.03 -2.55
N ASP A 32 8.01 -12.09 -1.69
CA ASP A 32 8.85 -11.61 -0.60
C ASP A 32 8.45 -12.39 0.66
N PRO A 33 9.17 -13.46 1.03
CA PRO A 33 8.75 -14.33 2.12
C PRO A 33 8.78 -13.60 3.47
N ALA A 34 9.57 -12.54 3.61
CA ALA A 34 9.61 -11.73 4.83
C ALA A 34 8.34 -10.90 4.96
N ARG A 35 7.92 -10.24 3.87
CA ARG A 35 6.66 -9.51 3.80
C ARG A 35 5.46 -10.42 4.03
N ASP A 36 5.43 -11.57 3.35
CA ASP A 36 4.35 -12.53 3.47
C ASP A 36 4.26 -13.12 4.90
N GLY A 37 5.41 -13.41 5.52
CA GLY A 37 5.50 -13.84 6.91
C GLY A 37 4.99 -12.78 7.89
N PHE A 38 5.38 -11.51 7.70
CA PHE A 38 4.88 -10.40 8.51
C PHE A 38 3.35 -10.27 8.40
N ILE A 39 2.83 -10.22 7.17
CA ILE A 39 1.39 -10.12 6.94
C ILE A 39 0.68 -11.31 7.57
N ALA A 40 1.11 -12.54 7.31
CA ALA A 40 0.49 -13.74 7.87
C ALA A 40 0.40 -13.72 9.40
N THR A 41 1.46 -13.25 10.08
CA THR A 41 1.52 -13.15 11.54
C THR A 41 0.49 -12.19 12.12
N HIS A 42 0.32 -11.00 11.51
CA HIS A 42 -0.50 -9.93 12.11
C HIS A 42 -1.92 -9.81 11.53
N ARG A 43 -2.16 -10.36 10.34
CA ARG A 43 -3.39 -10.14 9.56
C ARG A 43 -4.66 -10.50 10.32
N CYS A 44 -4.67 -11.63 11.03
CA CYS A 44 -5.88 -12.05 11.70
C CYS A 44 -6.33 -11.03 12.77
N ALA A 45 -5.39 -10.51 13.55
CA ALA A 45 -5.67 -9.54 14.61
C ALA A 45 -6.30 -8.24 14.06
N ILE A 46 -5.86 -7.80 12.88
CA ILE A 46 -6.40 -6.61 12.20
C ILE A 46 -7.77 -6.91 11.61
N VAL A 47 -7.95 -8.06 10.95
CA VAL A 47 -9.23 -8.49 10.36
C VAL A 47 -10.33 -8.61 11.41
N GLU A 48 -10.05 -9.21 12.58
CA GLU A 48 -11.05 -9.35 13.65
C GLU A 48 -11.50 -7.99 14.21
N ARG A 49 -10.58 -7.03 14.33
CA ARG A 49 -10.91 -5.67 14.78
C ARG A 49 -11.74 -4.92 13.75
N LEU A 50 -11.36 -5.00 12.47
CA LEU A 50 -12.14 -4.45 11.36
C LEU A 50 -13.56 -5.01 11.36
N ARG A 51 -13.72 -6.34 11.45
CA ARG A 51 -15.02 -7.00 11.53
C ARG A 51 -15.81 -6.54 12.75
N SER A 52 -15.18 -6.46 13.92
CA SER A 52 -15.82 -6.02 15.16
C SER A 52 -16.35 -4.59 15.06
N ILE A 53 -15.58 -3.67 14.46
CA ILE A 53 -16.03 -2.29 14.21
C ILE A 53 -17.24 -2.29 13.27
N HIS A 54 -17.19 -3.04 12.15
CA HIS A 54 -18.27 -3.09 11.17
C HIS A 54 -19.62 -3.48 11.79
N LEU A 55 -19.59 -4.42 12.75
CA LEU A 55 -20.79 -4.92 13.44
C LEU A 55 -21.38 -3.94 14.46
N ARG A 56 -20.76 -2.77 14.72
CA ARG A 56 -21.13 -1.90 15.85
C ARG A 56 -21.40 -0.44 15.46
N GLY A 57 -22.43 0.14 16.10
CA GLY A 57 -22.77 1.57 16.03
C GLY A 57 -23.33 2.03 14.67
N PRO A 58 -23.89 3.26 14.59
CA PRO A 58 -24.48 3.74 13.35
C PRO A 58 -23.42 3.95 12.27
N ARG A 59 -23.59 3.27 11.13
CA ARG A 59 -22.66 3.30 9.98
C ARG A 59 -22.43 4.69 9.42
N SER A 60 -23.41 5.57 9.52
CA SER A 60 -23.41 6.88 8.86
C SER A 60 -22.89 8.04 9.72
N THR A 61 -22.68 7.86 11.03
CA THR A 61 -22.44 9.02 11.93
C THR A 61 -21.32 8.84 12.95
N SER A 62 -20.77 7.64 13.13
CA SER A 62 -19.75 7.42 14.16
C SER A 62 -18.34 7.66 13.64
N LYS A 63 -17.69 8.69 14.18
CA LYS A 63 -16.27 9.02 13.93
C LYS A 63 -15.30 8.01 14.54
N ASP A 64 -15.76 7.18 15.48
CA ASP A 64 -14.95 6.16 16.15
C ASP A 64 -14.87 4.84 15.36
N ARG A 65 -15.45 4.80 14.15
CA ARG A 65 -15.42 3.65 13.24
C ARG A 65 -14.16 3.62 12.40
N PHE A 66 -13.02 3.54 13.07
CA PHE A 66 -11.71 3.44 12.44
C PHE A 66 -10.79 2.51 13.21
N ILE A 67 -9.69 2.17 12.54
CA ILE A 67 -8.56 1.44 13.10
C ILE A 67 -7.29 2.18 12.71
N ALA A 68 -6.38 2.37 13.66
CA ALA A 68 -5.01 2.81 13.41
C ALA A 68 -4.05 1.72 13.90
N VAL A 69 -3.02 1.44 13.10
CA VAL A 69 -1.94 0.51 13.43
C VAL A 69 -0.63 1.25 13.28
N SER A 70 0.18 1.25 14.33
CA SER A 70 1.48 1.92 14.39
C SER A 70 2.57 0.94 14.82
N ILE A 71 3.83 1.30 14.55
CA ILE A 71 4.99 0.66 15.17
C ILE A 71 5.11 1.20 16.60
N ALA A 72 5.18 0.33 17.61
CA ALA A 72 5.18 0.75 19.02
C ALA A 72 6.36 1.69 19.38
N SER A 73 7.52 1.49 18.74
CA SER A 73 8.69 2.36 18.93
C SER A 73 8.64 3.67 18.13
N SER A 74 7.62 3.86 17.30
CA SER A 74 7.44 5.04 16.44
C SER A 74 5.96 5.24 16.13
N GLU A 75 5.23 5.92 17.02
CA GLU A 75 3.82 6.23 16.81
C GLU A 75 3.57 7.05 15.53
N GLU A 76 4.57 7.80 15.06
CA GLU A 76 4.53 8.51 13.77
C GLU A 76 4.57 7.57 12.55
N SER A 77 4.96 6.31 12.72
CA SER A 77 4.94 5.28 11.67
C SER A 77 3.62 4.50 11.73
N TYR A 78 2.55 5.10 11.21
CA TYR A 78 1.21 4.52 11.28
C TYR A 78 0.47 4.46 9.95
N VAL A 79 -0.51 3.55 9.91
CA VAL A 79 -1.57 3.52 8.92
C VAL A 79 -2.92 3.50 9.63
N GLN A 80 -3.82 4.39 9.24
CA GLN A 80 -5.18 4.45 9.74
C GLN A 80 -6.16 4.15 8.60
N CYS A 81 -7.24 3.43 8.87
CA CYS A 81 -8.34 3.26 7.94
C CYS A 81 -9.68 3.48 8.65
N MET A 82 -10.54 4.29 8.04
CA MET A 82 -11.89 4.59 8.53
C MET A 82 -12.95 4.12 7.54
N TYR A 83 -14.06 3.57 8.05
CA TYR A 83 -15.19 3.20 7.21
C TYR A 83 -15.91 4.44 6.68
N PHE A 84 -16.40 4.35 5.43
CA PHE A 84 -17.36 5.29 4.89
C PHE A 84 -18.26 4.61 3.86
N ASP A 85 -19.23 5.34 3.32
CA ASP A 85 -20.17 4.84 2.30
C ASP A 85 -20.87 3.54 2.72
N GLU A 86 -21.52 3.58 3.89
CA GLU A 86 -22.19 2.44 4.53
C GLU A 86 -21.34 1.17 4.72
N ASP A 87 -20.05 1.34 4.98
CA ASP A 87 -19.05 0.28 5.13
C ASP A 87 -18.76 -0.51 3.85
N THR A 88 -19.08 0.04 2.69
CA THR A 88 -18.66 -0.53 1.40
C THR A 88 -17.25 -0.07 1.01
N LYS A 89 -16.75 0.98 1.66
CA LYS A 89 -15.44 1.59 1.41
C LYS A 89 -14.69 1.94 2.68
N MET A 90 -13.38 2.12 2.54
CA MET A 90 -12.52 2.68 3.58
C MET A 90 -11.63 3.79 3.04
N HIS A 91 -11.51 4.88 3.79
CA HIS A 91 -10.49 5.90 3.57
C HIS A 91 -9.30 5.55 4.45
N CYS A 92 -8.13 5.37 3.85
CA CYS A 92 -6.91 5.01 4.55
C CYS A 92 -5.86 6.11 4.41
N GLU A 93 -5.17 6.38 5.51
CA GLU A 93 -4.08 7.34 5.59
C GLU A 93 -2.81 6.66 6.08
N ALA A 94 -1.68 7.00 5.48
CA ALA A 94 -0.34 6.62 5.90
C ALA A 94 0.42 7.90 6.27
N SER A 95 0.98 7.92 7.49
CA SER A 95 1.68 9.09 8.04
C SER A 95 2.79 9.62 7.15
N SER A 96 2.81 10.94 6.95
CA SER A 96 3.92 11.66 6.31
C SER A 96 4.85 12.36 7.31
N GLY A 97 4.51 12.35 8.61
CA GLY A 97 5.11 13.26 9.62
C GLY A 97 4.55 14.69 9.58
N ALA A 98 3.50 14.92 8.79
CA ALA A 98 2.81 16.21 8.67
C ALA A 98 2.31 16.77 10.01
N TYR A 99 1.90 15.93 10.94
CA TYR A 99 1.29 16.37 12.20
C TYR A 99 2.20 16.19 13.43
N GLY A 100 3.41 15.65 13.23
CA GLY A 100 4.40 15.44 14.28
C GLY A 100 5.22 16.70 14.63
N PRO A 101 6.16 16.57 15.58
CA PRO A 101 7.07 17.65 15.96
C PRO A 101 7.81 18.24 14.76
N LYS A 102 7.92 19.57 14.71
CA LYS A 102 8.59 20.31 13.61
C LYS A 102 10.03 20.72 13.94
N THR A 103 10.56 20.28 15.07
CA THR A 103 11.95 20.54 15.47
C THR A 103 12.90 19.63 14.69
N LYS A 104 14.11 20.13 14.36
CA LYS A 104 15.07 19.36 13.56
C LYS A 104 15.44 18.02 14.18
N ASP A 105 15.49 17.96 15.51
CA ASP A 105 15.95 16.78 16.24
C ASP A 105 14.86 15.72 16.46
N ALA A 106 13.59 16.06 16.19
CA ALA A 106 12.45 15.18 16.43
C ALA A 106 11.49 15.08 15.23
N ARG A 107 11.87 15.62 14.07
CA ARG A 107 11.02 15.58 12.87
C ARG A 107 11.07 14.19 12.24
N PHE A 108 9.93 13.53 12.17
CA PHE A 108 9.75 12.36 11.31
C PHE A 108 9.78 12.78 9.83
N VAL A 109 10.64 12.12 9.05
CA VAL A 109 10.77 12.36 7.61
C VAL A 109 10.88 11.02 6.90
N LEU A 110 9.98 10.78 5.95
CA LEU A 110 10.04 9.60 5.11
C LEU A 110 11.24 9.65 4.16
N SER A 111 11.92 8.52 4.03
CA SER A 111 12.93 8.34 2.99
C SER A 111 12.27 8.30 1.60
N PRO A 112 13.00 8.63 0.52
CA PRO A 112 12.49 8.45 -0.84
C PRO A 112 12.02 7.03 -1.15
N LEU A 113 12.64 6.01 -0.53
CA LEU A 113 12.23 4.61 -0.67
C LEU A 113 10.88 4.34 0.00
N SER A 114 10.66 4.92 1.19
CA SER A 114 9.39 4.84 1.92
C SER A 114 8.26 5.48 1.12
N VAL A 115 8.48 6.69 0.57
CA VAL A 115 7.51 7.36 -0.31
C VAL A 115 7.20 6.51 -1.55
N SER A 116 8.23 5.96 -2.19
CA SER A 116 8.05 5.07 -3.35
C SER A 116 7.27 3.81 -2.99
N ALA A 117 7.45 3.25 -1.80
CA ALA A 117 6.67 2.11 -1.32
C ALA A 117 5.19 2.45 -1.12
N LEU A 118 4.89 3.60 -0.50
CA LEU A 118 3.51 4.09 -0.37
C LEU A 118 2.83 4.27 -1.73
N HIS A 119 3.54 4.85 -2.71
CA HIS A 119 3.02 4.99 -4.08
C HIS A 119 2.77 3.64 -4.77
N ARG A 120 3.63 2.63 -4.59
CA ARG A 120 3.38 1.27 -5.13
C ARG A 120 2.16 0.62 -4.50
N LEU A 121 1.87 0.96 -3.25
CA LEU A 121 0.66 0.57 -2.54
C LEU A 121 -0.52 1.49 -2.87
N GLY A 122 -0.40 2.37 -3.87
CA GLY A 122 -1.50 3.20 -4.37
C GLY A 122 -1.94 4.32 -3.42
N PHE A 123 -1.14 4.65 -2.41
CA PHE A 123 -1.34 5.89 -1.68
C PHE A 123 -0.83 7.08 -2.49
N LEU A 124 -1.52 8.22 -2.38
CA LEU A 124 -1.17 9.48 -3.03
C LEU A 124 -1.16 10.60 -2.00
N GLN A 125 -0.33 11.62 -2.21
CA GLN A 125 -0.28 12.79 -1.33
C GLN A 125 -0.73 14.02 -2.13
N ASP A 126 -2.01 14.36 -2.02
CA ASP A 126 -2.58 15.51 -2.72
C ASP A 126 -2.23 16.83 -2.04
N ASP A 127 -2.17 16.83 -0.70
CA ASP A 127 -1.70 17.95 0.12
C ASP A 127 -0.27 17.66 0.63
N PRO A 128 0.75 18.48 0.25
CA PRO A 128 2.11 18.29 0.75
C PRO A 128 2.24 18.44 2.28
N ASP A 129 1.28 19.11 2.91
CA ASP A 129 1.20 19.26 4.37
C ASP A 129 0.27 18.21 5.01
N GLY A 130 -0.26 17.27 4.23
CA GLY A 130 -1.12 16.17 4.68
C GLY A 130 -0.44 14.80 4.70
N ASN A 131 -1.23 13.77 5.04
CA ASN A 131 -0.80 12.37 4.96
C ASN A 131 -0.91 11.83 3.53
N TYR A 132 -0.38 10.63 3.32
CA TYR A 132 -0.61 9.87 2.09
C TYR A 132 -1.96 9.16 2.21
N GLU A 133 -2.85 9.31 1.24
CA GLU A 133 -4.22 8.84 1.28
C GLU A 133 -4.51 7.79 0.22
N ARG A 134 -5.41 6.86 0.55
CA ARG A 134 -5.94 5.86 -0.39
C ARG A 134 -7.37 5.52 -0.03
N THR A 135 -8.27 5.59 -1.03
CA THR A 135 -9.59 4.97 -0.93
C THR A 135 -9.52 3.49 -1.30
N LEU A 136 -10.15 2.64 -0.49
CA LEU A 136 -10.26 1.21 -0.70
C LEU A 136 -11.73 0.78 -0.84
N GLU A 137 -12.03 0.05 -1.89
CA GLU A 137 -13.31 -0.65 -2.05
C GLU A 137 -13.25 -1.98 -1.27
N ILE A 138 -14.18 -2.19 -0.32
CA ILE A 138 -14.29 -3.43 0.46
C ILE A 138 -15.57 -4.21 0.16
N GLY A 139 -16.58 -3.56 -0.45
CA GLY A 139 -17.74 -4.22 -1.05
C GLY A 139 -18.81 -4.72 -0.07
N THR A 140 -19.72 -5.55 -0.57
CA THR A 140 -20.82 -6.15 0.19
C THR A 140 -20.99 -7.63 -0.19
N PRO A 141 -20.66 -8.59 0.68
CA PRO A 141 -20.15 -8.40 2.05
C PRO A 141 -18.72 -7.80 2.07
N PRO A 142 -18.33 -7.07 3.13
CA PRO A 142 -17.02 -6.46 3.24
C PRO A 142 -15.84 -7.45 3.25
N GLY A 143 -14.87 -7.24 2.36
CA GLY A 143 -13.59 -7.95 2.30
C GLY A 143 -12.51 -7.33 3.20
N PHE A 144 -12.64 -7.46 4.53
CA PHE A 144 -11.72 -6.84 5.51
C PHE A 144 -10.24 -7.19 5.31
N GLY A 145 -9.97 -8.36 4.70
CA GLY A 145 -8.62 -8.80 4.38
C GLY A 145 -7.85 -7.80 3.51
N VAL A 146 -8.53 -7.13 2.57
CA VAL A 146 -7.89 -6.18 1.66
C VAL A 146 -7.37 -4.96 2.43
N ALA A 147 -8.13 -4.47 3.41
CA ALA A 147 -7.69 -3.37 4.27
C ALA A 147 -6.53 -3.80 5.19
N ALA A 148 -6.63 -4.99 5.79
CA ALA A 148 -5.55 -5.53 6.62
C ALA A 148 -4.23 -5.68 5.84
N ASP A 149 -4.30 -6.21 4.62
CA ASP A 149 -3.14 -6.42 3.75
C ASP A 149 -2.52 -5.08 3.29
N LEU A 150 -3.35 -4.05 3.07
CA LEU A 150 -2.89 -2.69 2.77
C LEU A 150 -2.14 -2.07 3.97
N MET A 151 -2.76 -2.12 5.16
CA MET A 151 -2.19 -1.53 6.37
C MET A 151 -0.85 -2.19 6.73
N LEU A 152 -0.82 -3.53 6.76
CA LEU A 152 0.40 -4.28 7.06
C LEU A 152 1.45 -4.14 5.96
N GLY A 153 1.03 -4.11 4.69
CA GLY A 153 1.92 -3.84 3.57
C GLY A 153 2.63 -2.49 3.70
N ALA A 154 1.90 -1.42 4.06
CA ALA A 154 2.51 -0.10 4.24
C ALA A 154 3.45 -0.06 5.46
N LEU A 155 3.08 -0.67 6.59
CA LEU A 155 3.97 -0.78 7.75
C LEU A 155 5.29 -1.49 7.40
N HIS A 156 5.22 -2.60 6.65
CA HIS A 156 6.39 -3.35 6.24
C HIS A 156 7.25 -2.63 5.19
N ASP A 157 6.60 -2.18 4.11
CA ASP A 157 7.28 -1.71 2.90
C ASP A 157 7.75 -0.26 3.02
N ALA A 158 7.00 0.59 3.73
CA ALA A 158 7.32 2.01 3.88
C ALA A 158 8.02 2.34 5.22
N TYR A 159 7.61 1.70 6.31
CA TYR A 159 8.11 2.01 7.65
C TYR A 159 9.08 0.96 8.22
N GLY A 160 9.31 -0.13 7.49
CA GLY A 160 10.33 -1.10 7.85
C GLY A 160 9.91 -2.09 8.95
N ALA A 161 8.62 -2.22 9.24
CA ALA A 161 8.12 -3.25 10.17
C ALA A 161 8.51 -4.66 9.68
N ARG A 162 8.82 -5.54 10.63
CA ARG A 162 9.22 -6.95 10.44
C ARG A 162 8.40 -7.83 11.37
N VAL A 163 8.51 -9.15 11.23
CA VAL A 163 7.69 -10.11 11.99
C VAL A 163 7.85 -9.98 13.51
N GLU A 164 9.02 -9.54 13.96
CA GLU A 164 9.36 -9.26 15.35
C GLU A 164 9.03 -7.83 15.79
N THR A 165 8.55 -6.98 14.89
CA THR A 165 8.19 -5.60 15.21
C THR A 165 6.92 -5.58 16.05
N SER A 166 7.02 -4.90 17.19
CA SER A 166 5.87 -4.65 18.03
C SER A 166 4.93 -3.65 17.37
N LEU A 167 3.64 -4.00 17.30
CA LEU A 167 2.61 -3.14 16.73
C LEU A 167 1.60 -2.72 17.80
N GLU A 168 1.25 -1.44 17.78
CA GLU A 168 0.15 -0.91 18.56
C GLU A 168 -1.09 -0.78 17.68
N VAL A 169 -2.26 -1.08 18.24
CA VAL A 169 -3.53 -1.01 17.53
C VAL A 169 -4.53 -0.19 18.32
N TYR A 170 -4.92 0.95 17.77
CA TYR A 170 -6.01 1.77 18.30
C TYR A 170 -7.27 1.57 17.46
N ALA A 171 -8.30 1.00 18.08
CA ALA A 171 -9.56 0.65 17.43
C ALA A 171 -10.71 0.86 18.43
N PRO A 172 -11.16 2.10 18.67
CA PRO A 172 -12.02 2.45 19.82
C PRO A 172 -13.36 1.72 19.83
N MET A 173 -13.86 1.32 18.67
CA MET A 173 -15.12 0.57 18.55
C MET A 173 -14.93 -0.95 18.53
N ALA A 174 -13.71 -1.47 18.42
CA ALA A 174 -13.49 -2.91 18.40
C ALA A 174 -13.69 -3.52 19.80
N VAL A 175 -14.59 -4.48 19.90
CA VAL A 175 -14.74 -5.38 21.05
C VAL A 175 -14.53 -6.80 20.56
N LEU A 176 -13.47 -7.42 21.04
CA LEU A 176 -13.05 -8.75 20.62
C LEU A 176 -13.52 -9.80 21.62
N PRO A 177 -13.98 -10.98 21.16
CA PRO A 177 -14.23 -12.10 22.05
C PRO A 177 -12.91 -12.66 22.62
N PRO A 178 -12.96 -13.42 23.74
CA PRO A 178 -11.76 -13.96 24.39
C PRO A 178 -10.91 -14.89 23.53
N ASP A 179 -11.51 -15.54 22.54
CA ASP A 179 -10.91 -16.48 21.60
C ASP A 179 -10.54 -15.81 20.25
N ALA A 180 -10.65 -14.48 20.16
CA ALA A 180 -10.18 -13.74 18.99
C ALA A 180 -8.68 -13.97 18.76
N CYS A 181 -8.25 -13.71 17.53
CA CYS A 181 -6.84 -13.72 17.20
C CYS A 181 -6.04 -12.85 18.17
N PRO A 182 -4.89 -13.36 18.66
CA PRO A 182 -4.10 -12.66 19.66
C PRO A 182 -3.77 -11.24 19.16
N PRO A 183 -3.68 -10.25 20.04
CA PRO A 183 -3.20 -8.94 19.64
C PRO A 183 -1.83 -9.08 18.96
N PRO A 184 -1.47 -8.15 18.05
CA PRO A 184 -0.10 -8.09 17.57
C PRO A 184 0.86 -8.06 18.76
N VAL A 185 2.03 -8.70 18.60
CA VAL A 185 3.05 -8.74 19.65
C VAL A 185 3.36 -7.29 20.05
N SER A 186 3.31 -7.01 21.34
CA SER A 186 3.60 -5.71 21.96
C SER A 186 5.02 -5.69 22.51
#